data_AF-A0A954T747-F1
#
_entry.id   AF-A0A954T747-F1
#
_cell.length_a   1.000
_cell.length_b   1.000
_cell.length_c   1.000
_cell.angle_alpha   90.00
_cell.angle_beta   90.00
_cell.angle_gamma   90.00
#
_symmetry.space_group_name_H-M   'P 1'
#
loop_
_entity.id
_entity.type
_entity.pdbx_description
1 polymer ?
#
loop_
_entity_poly.entity_id
_entity_poly.type
_entity_poly.pdbx_seq_one_letter_code
_entity_poly.pdbx_strand_id
1 'polypeptide(L)'
;LVILVVNYLAYVLPASTLTQAEVQTFLKQSVSELRRLRSTKAEEEQWDKFSQRTRDMLRDIIPQLEQSANTDDPVSIETLYLARDFLPKMLDDARQQPSQAERKFDVHMDRVERVYARESSWLDQIHNWPLLVIAVIDGVLVIVGFMWWKSA
;
A
#
# COMPACT_ATOMS: atom_id res chain seq x y z
N LEU A 1 14.37 10.74 -25.86
CA LEU A 1 12.91 10.84 -26.06
C LEU A 1 12.25 9.75 -25.22
N VAL A 2 12.30 9.95 -23.90
CA VAL A 2 11.75 9.03 -22.88
C VAL A 2 10.47 9.68 -22.38
N ILE A 3 9.50 9.76 -23.27
CA ILE A 3 8.14 10.19 -22.97
C ILE A 3 7.31 8.94 -23.27
N LEU A 4 6.36 8.62 -22.39
CA LEU A 4 5.35 7.54 -22.46
C LEU A 4 5.58 6.31 -21.58
N VAL A 5 5.75 6.49 -20.25
CA VAL A 5 5.49 5.38 -19.29
C VAL A 5 4.52 5.76 -18.16
N VAL A 6 3.84 6.91 -18.20
CA VAL A 6 2.74 7.17 -17.23
C VAL A 6 1.46 7.48 -17.99
N ASN A 7 1.09 6.55 -18.86
CA ASN A 7 -0.20 6.54 -19.52
C ASN A 7 -1.23 5.94 -18.55
N TYR A 8 -1.97 6.83 -17.88
CA TYR A 8 -3.41 6.71 -17.72
C TYR A 8 -3.95 5.34 -17.23
N LEU A 9 -3.62 4.97 -15.99
CA LEU A 9 -4.51 4.08 -15.24
C LEU A 9 -5.64 4.93 -14.66
N ALA A 10 -6.59 5.28 -15.53
CA ALA A 10 -7.96 5.56 -15.14
C ALA A 10 -8.55 4.24 -14.60
N TYR A 11 -8.23 3.90 -13.36
CA TYR A 11 -9.02 2.92 -12.61
C TYR A 11 -10.38 3.56 -12.34
N VAL A 12 -11.28 3.45 -13.30
CA VAL A 12 -12.72 3.54 -13.02
C VAL A 12 -13.03 2.26 -12.26
N LEU A 13 -12.99 2.35 -10.92
CA LEU A 13 -13.27 1.23 -10.05
C LEU A 13 -14.75 0.84 -10.23
N PRO A 14 -15.07 -0.41 -10.63
CA PRO A 14 -16.45 -0.84 -10.74
C PRO A 14 -17.12 -0.76 -9.35
N ALA A 15 -18.38 -0.33 -9.31
CA ALA A 15 -19.18 -0.11 -8.10
C ALA A 15 -19.50 -1.37 -7.28
N SER A 16 -18.86 -2.51 -7.58
CA SER A 16 -18.96 -3.75 -6.82
C SER A 16 -17.86 -3.78 -5.75
N THR A 17 -18.25 -3.53 -4.50
CA THR A 17 -17.47 -3.72 -3.25
C THR A 17 -15.97 -3.60 -3.41
N LEU A 18 -15.44 -2.38 -3.25
CA LEU A 18 -14.00 -2.17 -3.22
C LEU A 18 -13.38 -2.94 -2.06
N THR A 19 -12.35 -3.73 -2.35
CA THR A 19 -11.60 -4.45 -1.32
C THR A 19 -10.77 -3.48 -0.50
N GLN A 20 -10.50 -3.83 0.75
CA GLN A 20 -9.66 -3.03 1.65
C GLN A 20 -8.25 -2.79 1.05
N ALA A 21 -7.71 -3.77 0.32
CA ALA A 21 -6.42 -3.68 -0.36
C ALA A 21 -6.42 -2.66 -1.52
N GLU A 22 -7.50 -2.59 -2.30
CA GLU A 22 -7.64 -1.60 -3.38
C GLU A 22 -7.73 -0.19 -2.81
N VAL A 23 -8.52 0.01 -1.74
CA VAL A 23 -8.62 1.30 -1.06
C VAL A 23 -7.25 1.75 -0.54
N GLN A 24 -6.51 0.87 0.11
CA GLN A 24 -5.18 1.20 0.63
C GLN A 24 -4.19 1.52 -0.49
N THR A 25 -4.25 0.78 -1.60
CA THR A 25 -3.45 1.06 -2.78
C THR A 25 -3.75 2.46 -3.31
N PHE A 26 -5.03 2.81 -3.45
CA PHE A 26 -5.47 4.14 -3.85
C PHE A 26 -4.95 5.24 -2.90
N LEU A 27 -5.08 5.04 -1.58
CA LEU A 27 -4.60 6.00 -0.58
C LEU A 27 -3.08 6.21 -0.67
N LYS A 28 -2.29 5.14 -0.78
CA LYS A 28 -0.83 5.21 -0.94
C LYS A 28 -0.42 5.93 -2.23
N GLN A 29 -1.08 5.60 -3.34
CA GLN A 29 -0.83 6.24 -4.63
C GLN A 29 -1.14 7.73 -4.60
N SER A 30 -2.27 8.12 -3.98
CA SER A 30 -2.67 9.52 -3.85
C SER A 30 -1.66 10.34 -3.05
N VAL A 31 -1.15 9.81 -1.94
CA VAL A 31 -0.11 10.49 -1.15
C VAL A 31 1.23 10.54 -1.89
N SER A 32 1.60 9.48 -2.60
CA SER A 32 2.80 9.48 -3.45
C SER A 32 2.72 10.54 -4.55
N GLU A 33 1.57 10.65 -5.22
CA GLU A 33 1.34 11.66 -6.25
C GLU A 33 1.33 13.07 -5.67
N LEU A 34 0.68 13.29 -4.53
CA LEU A 34 0.70 14.56 -3.79
C LEU A 34 2.13 15.01 -3.49
N ARG A 35 2.94 14.11 -2.93
CA ARG A 35 4.35 14.37 -2.60
C ARG A 35 5.16 14.70 -3.85
N ARG A 36 4.93 13.96 -4.94
CA ARG A 36 5.56 14.21 -6.23
C ARG A 36 5.20 15.61 -6.74
N LEU A 37 3.91 15.94 -6.82
CA LEU A 37 3.43 17.24 -7.30
C LEU A 37 3.98 18.42 -6.47
N ARG A 38 4.03 18.27 -5.14
CA ARG A 38 4.68 19.24 -4.27
C ARG A 38 6.17 19.39 -4.58
N SER A 39 6.89 18.26 -4.68
CA SER A 39 8.35 18.27 -4.92
C SER A 39 8.72 18.90 -6.26
N THR A 40 7.88 18.70 -7.28
CA THR A 40 8.08 19.27 -8.63
C THR A 40 7.49 20.67 -8.75
N LYS A 41 6.93 21.25 -7.68
CA LYS A 41 6.22 22.54 -7.69
C LYS A 41 5.21 22.62 -8.83
N ALA A 42 4.35 21.60 -8.91
CA ALA A 42 3.34 21.50 -9.95
C ALA A 42 2.50 22.78 -10.07
N GLU A 43 2.10 23.08 -11.30
CA GLU A 43 1.25 24.22 -11.60
C GLU A 43 -0.12 24.06 -10.94
N GLU A 44 -0.82 25.19 -10.76
CA GLU A 44 -2.13 25.22 -10.12
C GLU A 44 -3.13 24.31 -10.82
N GLU A 45 -3.19 24.35 -12.15
CA GLU A 45 -4.08 23.48 -12.92
C GLU A 45 -3.81 21.99 -12.68
N GLN A 46 -2.54 21.59 -12.56
CA GLN A 46 -2.17 20.19 -12.30
C GLN A 46 -2.58 19.77 -10.88
N TRP A 47 -2.36 20.64 -9.90
CA TRP A 47 -2.77 20.41 -8.51
C TRP A 47 -4.29 20.28 -8.39
N ASP A 48 -5.03 21.16 -9.06
CA ASP A 48 -6.49 21.19 -8.99
C ASP A 48 -7.10 19.96 -9.65
N LYS A 49 -6.60 19.55 -10.82
CA LYS A 49 -7.03 18.30 -11.48
C LYS A 49 -6.77 17.07 -10.60
N PHE A 50 -5.60 16.99 -9.98
CA PHE A 50 -5.28 15.92 -9.03
C PHE A 50 -6.22 15.94 -7.82
N SER A 51 -6.42 17.11 -7.22
CA SER A 51 -7.24 17.27 -6.03
C SER A 51 -8.70 16.94 -6.30
N GLN A 52 -9.25 17.41 -7.43
CA GLN A 52 -10.62 17.11 -7.83
C GLN A 52 -10.82 15.62 -8.08
N ARG A 53 -9.94 14.98 -8.88
CA ARG A 53 -10.00 13.54 -9.14
C ARG A 53 -9.90 12.72 -7.84
N THR A 54 -9.02 13.11 -6.92
CA THR A 54 -8.85 12.42 -5.64
C THR A 54 -10.09 12.57 -4.76
N ARG A 55 -10.70 13.77 -4.71
CA ARG A 55 -11.93 14.01 -3.97
C ARG A 55 -13.13 13.25 -4.54
N ASP A 56 -13.24 13.15 -5.87
CA ASP A 56 -14.31 12.40 -6.51
C ASP A 56 -14.24 10.91 -6.15
N MET A 57 -13.04 10.30 -6.21
CA MET A 57 -12.87 8.92 -5.74
C MET A 57 -13.16 8.79 -4.24
N LEU A 58 -12.69 9.72 -3.42
CA LEU A 58 -12.96 9.69 -1.98
C LEU A 58 -14.46 9.75 -1.67
N ARG A 59 -15.22 10.59 -2.39
CA ARG A 59 -16.68 10.68 -2.26
C ARG A 59 -17.36 9.34 -2.51
N ASP A 60 -16.85 8.55 -3.45
CA ASP A 60 -17.46 7.28 -3.83
C ASP A 60 -17.10 6.14 -2.86
N ILE A 61 -15.90 6.18 -2.24
CA ILE A 61 -15.44 5.13 -1.33
C ILE A 61 -15.77 5.37 0.14
N ILE A 62 -15.84 6.63 0.61
CA ILE A 62 -16.07 6.94 2.03
C ILE A 62 -17.36 6.30 2.57
N PRO A 63 -18.51 6.35 1.87
CA PRO A 63 -19.73 5.71 2.37
C PRO A 63 -19.59 4.20 2.57
N GLN A 64 -18.83 3.52 1.71
CA GLN A 64 -18.56 2.09 1.83
C GLN A 64 -17.67 1.82 3.04
N LEU A 65 -16.62 2.63 3.22
CA LEU A 65 -15.73 2.53 4.37
C LEU A 65 -16.46 2.78 5.70
N GLU A 66 -17.38 3.74 5.74
CA GLU A 66 -18.21 4.02 6.92
C GLU A 66 -19.14 2.85 7.26
N GLN A 67 -19.66 2.14 6.25
CA GLN A 67 -20.49 0.95 6.46
C GLN A 67 -19.69 -0.27 6.90
N SER A 68 -18.47 -0.45 6.39
CA SER A 68 -17.62 -1.59 6.71
C SER A 68 -16.75 -1.41 7.96
N ALA A 69 -16.55 -0.16 8.39
CA ALA A 69 -15.72 0.17 9.54
C ALA A 69 -16.27 -0.47 10.82
N ASN A 70 -15.45 -1.30 11.46
CA ASN A 70 -15.79 -2.02 12.67
C ASN A 70 -14.72 -1.81 13.74
N THR A 71 -15.12 -1.56 14.98
CA THR A 71 -14.22 -1.42 16.13
C THR A 71 -13.39 -2.67 16.40
N ASP A 72 -13.88 -3.84 15.99
CA ASP A 72 -13.17 -5.12 16.12
C ASP A 72 -12.15 -5.35 15.00
N ASP A 73 -12.18 -4.55 13.92
CA ASP A 73 -11.16 -4.50 12.88
C ASP A 73 -10.45 -3.13 12.88
N PRO A 74 -9.33 -3.00 13.61
CA PRO A 74 -8.54 -1.77 13.62
C PRO A 74 -8.15 -1.28 12.22
N VAL A 75 -7.92 -2.18 11.26
CA VAL A 75 -7.48 -1.79 9.92
C VAL A 75 -8.59 -1.03 9.19
N SER A 76 -9.85 -1.45 9.32
CA SER A 76 -10.99 -0.74 8.74
C SER A 76 -11.14 0.68 9.30
N ILE A 77 -10.99 0.85 10.61
CA ILE A 77 -11.07 2.17 11.27
C ILE A 77 -9.93 3.07 10.83
N GLU A 78 -8.69 2.56 10.82
CA GLU A 78 -7.54 3.34 10.39
C GLU A 78 -7.65 3.73 8.90
N THR A 79 -8.14 2.82 8.06
CA THR A 79 -8.42 3.10 6.64
C THR A 79 -9.49 4.19 6.46
N LEU A 80 -10.55 4.16 7.27
CA LEU A 80 -11.58 5.21 7.26
C LEU A 80 -11.00 6.56 7.65
N TYR A 81 -10.16 6.64 8.69
CA TYR A 81 -9.53 7.90 9.09
C TYR A 81 -8.60 8.46 8.01
N LEU A 82 -7.80 7.60 7.38
CA LEU A 82 -6.94 7.98 6.25
C LEU A 82 -7.75 8.62 5.12
N ALA A 83 -8.87 8.00 4.73
CA ALA A 83 -9.71 8.45 3.63
C ALA A 83 -10.58 9.67 3.97
N ARG A 84 -11.24 9.68 5.14
CA ARG A 84 -12.22 10.73 5.50
C ARG A 84 -11.58 11.95 6.13
N ASP A 85 -10.62 11.75 7.02
CA ASP A 85 -10.18 12.81 7.94
C ASP A 85 -8.85 13.44 7.56
N PHE A 86 -7.96 12.71 6.87
CA PHE A 86 -6.59 13.15 6.58
C PHE A 86 -6.34 13.46 5.12
N LEU A 87 -6.58 12.52 4.19
CA LEU A 87 -6.28 12.76 2.78
C LEU A 87 -7.00 14.00 2.21
N PRO A 88 -8.31 14.24 2.46
CA PRO A 88 -8.98 15.47 2.01
C PRO A 88 -8.29 16.74 2.50
N LYS A 89 -7.89 16.78 3.78
CA LYS A 89 -7.21 17.94 4.36
C LYS A 89 -5.84 18.16 3.73
N MET A 90 -5.11 17.07 3.43
CA MET A 90 -3.82 17.15 2.74
C MET A 90 -3.95 17.78 1.35
N LEU A 91 -5.05 17.54 0.63
CA LEU A 91 -5.29 18.18 -0.68
C LEU A 91 -5.42 19.70 -0.55
N ASP A 92 -5.89 20.20 0.60
CA ASP A 92 -6.08 21.62 0.88
C ASP A 92 -4.80 22.30 1.39
N ASP A 93 -4.09 21.63 2.31
CA ASP A 93 -3.04 22.27 3.12
C ASP A 93 -1.61 21.81 2.82
N ALA A 94 -1.43 20.74 2.05
CA ALA A 94 -0.11 20.13 1.85
C ALA A 94 0.59 20.53 0.54
N ARG A 95 0.02 21.49 -0.23
CA ARG A 95 0.54 21.91 -1.55
C ARG A 95 1.95 22.47 -1.48
N GLN A 96 2.19 23.37 -0.54
CA GLN A 96 3.47 24.09 -0.45
C GLN A 96 4.47 23.35 0.46
N GLN A 97 3.98 22.68 1.49
CA GLN A 97 4.80 22.00 2.50
C GLN A 97 4.03 20.85 3.14
N PRO A 98 4.72 19.88 3.78
CA PRO A 98 4.04 18.83 4.55
C PRO A 98 3.15 19.39 5.66
N SER A 99 1.91 18.92 5.72
CA SER A 99 0.94 19.40 6.70
C SER A 99 0.85 18.53 7.95
N GLN A 100 0.12 19.00 8.96
CA GLN A 100 -0.17 18.18 10.13
C GLN A 100 -1.04 16.97 9.76
N ALA A 101 -1.94 17.13 8.78
CA ALA A 101 -2.75 16.02 8.28
C ALA A 101 -1.87 14.94 7.62
N GLU A 102 -0.84 15.33 6.85
CA GLU A 102 0.12 14.39 6.27
C GLU A 102 0.89 13.61 7.35
N ARG A 103 1.36 14.28 8.40
CA ARG A 103 2.02 13.57 9.52
C ARG A 103 1.10 12.57 10.21
N LYS A 104 -0.18 12.92 10.39
CA LYS A 104 -1.17 12.00 10.95
C LYS A 104 -1.42 10.84 9.98
N PHE A 105 -1.58 11.13 8.70
CA PHE A 105 -1.74 10.11 7.67
C PHE A 105 -0.63 9.07 7.74
N ASP A 106 0.64 9.49 7.83
CA ASP A 106 1.77 8.57 7.93
C ASP A 106 1.68 7.67 9.17
N VAL A 107 1.35 8.24 10.34
CA VAL A 107 1.19 7.46 11.57
C VAL A 107 0.09 6.40 11.45
N HIS A 108 -1.02 6.76 10.82
CA HIS A 108 -2.16 5.86 10.64
C HIS A 108 -1.86 4.79 9.57
N MET A 109 -1.17 5.15 8.49
CA MET A 109 -0.72 4.21 7.46
C MET A 109 0.28 3.20 8.02
N ASP A 110 1.24 3.65 8.83
CA ASP A 110 2.20 2.77 9.49
C ASP A 110 1.52 1.74 10.41
N ARG A 111 0.40 2.11 11.05
CA ARG A 111 -0.38 1.17 11.87
C ARG A 111 -1.03 0.09 11.00
N VAL A 112 -1.64 0.50 9.90
CA VAL A 112 -2.22 -0.43 8.90
C VAL A 112 -1.16 -1.40 8.40
N GLU A 113 0.01 -0.90 8.00
CA GLU A 113 1.10 -1.73 7.48
C GLU A 113 1.65 -2.70 8.53
N ARG A 114 1.75 -2.30 9.81
CA ARG A 114 2.18 -3.21 10.88
C ARG A 114 1.19 -4.34 11.13
N VAL A 115 -0.11 -4.11 10.96
CA VAL A 115 -1.10 -5.19 11.09
C VAL A 115 -0.89 -6.22 9.98
N TYR A 116 -0.74 -5.78 8.72
CA TYR A 116 -0.46 -6.69 7.62
C TYR A 116 0.89 -7.40 7.73
N ALA A 117 1.95 -6.72 8.18
CA ALA A 117 3.26 -7.33 8.37
C ALA A 117 3.24 -8.43 9.46
N ARG A 118 2.45 -8.22 10.52
CA ARG A 118 2.19 -9.26 11.51
C ARG A 118 1.44 -10.43 10.89
N GLU A 119 0.47 -10.14 10.04
CA GLU A 119 -0.32 -11.13 9.31
C GLU A 119 0.44 -11.82 8.16
N SER A 120 1.56 -11.30 7.67
CA SER A 120 2.44 -12.08 6.79
C SER A 120 3.39 -12.95 7.60
N SER A 121 3.86 -12.47 8.76
CA SER A 121 4.88 -13.18 9.57
C SER A 121 4.43 -14.53 10.14
N TRP A 122 3.14 -14.70 10.50
CA TRP A 122 2.59 -16.00 10.92
C TRP A 122 2.40 -16.96 9.73
N LEU A 123 2.10 -16.45 8.53
CA LEU A 123 2.03 -17.28 7.32
C LEU A 123 3.42 -17.77 6.91
N ASP A 124 4.46 -16.94 7.03
CA ASP A 124 5.86 -17.35 6.87
C ASP A 124 6.27 -18.40 7.92
N GLN A 125 5.68 -18.35 9.12
CA GLN A 125 5.92 -19.32 10.19
C GLN A 125 5.22 -20.67 9.95
N ILE A 126 4.10 -20.70 9.23
CA ILE A 126 3.35 -21.92 8.88
C ILE A 126 3.86 -22.54 7.56
N HIS A 127 4.34 -21.73 6.61
CA HIS A 127 4.81 -22.21 5.29
C HIS A 127 6.26 -22.73 5.27
N ASN A 128 7.01 -22.63 6.38
CA ASN A 128 8.36 -23.19 6.52
C ASN A 128 8.39 -24.67 7.00
N TRP A 129 7.24 -25.29 7.27
CA TRP A 129 7.18 -26.71 7.66
C TRP A 129 7.66 -27.69 6.56
N PRO A 130 7.41 -27.51 5.25
CA PRO A 130 7.91 -28.44 4.22
C PRO A 130 9.37 -28.19 3.82
N LEU A 131 9.90 -26.98 4.01
CA LEU A 131 11.26 -26.64 3.57
C LEU A 131 12.36 -27.22 4.48
N LEU A 132 12.05 -27.52 5.74
CA LEU A 132 12.98 -28.22 6.63
C LEU A 132 13.13 -29.72 6.29
N VAL A 133 12.15 -30.34 5.62
CA VAL A 133 12.27 -31.75 5.19
C VAL A 133 13.12 -31.86 3.91
N ILE A 134 13.02 -30.89 3.00
CA ILE A 134 13.82 -30.87 1.75
C ILE A 134 15.30 -30.59 2.06
N ALA A 135 15.59 -29.70 3.01
CA ALA A 135 16.97 -29.36 3.38
C ALA A 135 17.75 -30.56 4.00
N VAL A 136 17.06 -31.54 4.60
CA VAL A 136 17.72 -32.76 5.13
C VAL A 136 17.98 -33.78 4.03
N ILE A 137 17.15 -33.83 2.99
CA ILE A 137 17.33 -34.78 1.87
C ILE A 137 18.46 -34.32 0.94
N ASP A 138 18.58 -33.02 0.68
CA ASP A 138 19.68 -32.49 -0.16
C ASP A 138 21.04 -32.48 0.57
N GLY A 139 21.05 -32.41 1.91
CA GLY A 139 22.28 -32.47 2.71
C GLY A 139 22.96 -33.85 2.73
N VAL A 140 22.22 -34.93 2.47
CA VAL A 140 22.78 -36.30 2.48
C VAL A 140 23.38 -36.68 1.11
N LEU A 141 22.90 -36.08 0.00
CA LEU A 141 23.41 -36.38 -1.34
C LEU A 141 24.75 -35.68 -1.66
N VAL A 142 25.05 -34.55 -1.00
CA VAL A 142 26.31 -33.81 -1.23
C VAL A 142 27.53 -34.52 -0.63
N ILE A 143 27.37 -35.33 0.43
CA ILE A 143 28.50 -36.03 1.07
C ILE A 143 28.98 -37.20 0.21
N VAL A 144 28.09 -37.89 -0.53
CA VAL A 144 28.50 -39.03 -1.38
C VAL A 144 29.19 -38.55 -2.66
N GLY A 145 28.78 -37.41 -3.24
CA GLY A 145 29.41 -36.85 -4.44
C GLY A 145 30.82 -36.28 -4.19
N PHE A 146 31.08 -35.73 -3.01
CA PHE A 146 32.38 -35.12 -2.69
C PHE A 146 33.50 -36.13 -2.39
N MET A 147 33.16 -37.38 -2.06
CA MET A 147 34.17 -38.44 -1.86
C MET A 147 34.71 -39.02 -3.18
N TRP A 148 34.02 -38.88 -4.30
CA TRP A 148 34.44 -39.47 -5.58
C TRP A 148 35.32 -38.57 -6.47
N TRP A 149 35.52 -37.30 -6.09
CA TRP A 149 36.40 -36.39 -6.84
C TRP A 149 37.89 -36.55 -6.43
N LYS A 150 38.19 -36.96 -5.19
CA LYS A 150 39.57 -36.98 -4.67
C LYS A 150 40.38 -38.24 -5.00
N SER A 151 39.94 -39.07 -5.94
CA SER A 151 40.60 -40.35 -6.27
C SER A 151 40.90 -40.55 -7.76
N ALA A 152 40.93 -39.48 -8.57
CA ALA A 152 41.41 -39.50 -9.95
C ALA A 152 42.74 -38.76 -10.09
#